data_AF-A0A6C0K3Q6-F1
#
_entry.id   AF-A0A6C0K3Q6-F1
#
_cell.length_a   1.000
_cell.length_b   1.000
_cell.length_c   1.000
_cell.angle_alpha   90.00
_cell.angle_beta   90.00
_cell.angle_gamma   90.00
#
_symmetry.space_group_name_H-M   'P 1'
#
loop_
_entity.id
_entity.type
_entity.pdbx_description
1 polymer ?
#
loop_
_entity_poly.entity_id
_entity_poly.type
_entity_poly.pdbx_seq_one_letter_code
_entity_poly.pdbx_strand_id
1 'polypeptide(L)'
;MSTSCFPLGIMKGLTYRQLMTYSMAVSTFKRVEAYNARISALRKAGDSSQQYYVFKDSTEEATYTQGQFLLAQNDPAYSNYTPIQKI
;
A
#
# COMPACT_ATOMS: atom_id res chain seq x y z
N MET A 1 -18.03 -10.96 -13.68
CA MET A 1 -16.86 -10.53 -14.48
C MET A 1 -16.00 -9.65 -13.59
N SER A 2 -14.88 -10.15 -13.09
CA SER A 2 -13.99 -9.41 -12.19
C SER A 2 -12.96 -8.66 -13.04
N THR A 3 -13.08 -7.34 -13.09
CA THR A 3 -12.18 -6.42 -13.79
C THR A 3 -10.87 -6.34 -13.02
N SER A 4 -9.90 -7.16 -13.43
CA SER A 4 -8.51 -7.08 -12.98
C SER A 4 -7.89 -5.74 -13.41
N CYS A 5 -7.97 -4.76 -12.51
CA CYS A 5 -7.40 -3.43 -12.65
C CYS A 5 -5.89 -3.47 -12.36
N PHE A 6 -5.09 -3.89 -13.35
CA PHE A 6 -3.67 -3.56 -13.41
C PHE A 6 -3.30 -3.30 -14.86
N PRO A 7 -2.93 -2.06 -15.25
CA PRO A 7 -2.37 -1.83 -16.57
C PRO A 7 -1.03 -2.55 -16.65
N LEU A 8 -1.02 -3.72 -17.27
CA LEU A 8 0.11 -4.62 -17.53
C LEU A 8 1.24 -4.01 -18.41
N GLY A 9 1.29 -2.68 -18.55
CA GLY A 9 2.05 -2.01 -19.62
C GLY A 9 3.21 -1.11 -19.20
N ILE A 10 3.45 -0.86 -17.91
CA ILE A 10 4.39 0.21 -17.50
C ILE A 10 5.75 -0.35 -17.02
N MET A 11 5.83 -1.63 -16.62
CA MET A 11 7.08 -2.26 -16.18
C MET A 11 7.63 -3.22 -17.24
N LYS A 12 8.38 -2.68 -18.23
CA LYS A 12 9.06 -3.51 -19.23
C LYS A 12 10.20 -4.29 -18.57
N GLY A 13 10.15 -5.63 -18.62
CA GLY A 13 11.28 -6.51 -18.27
C GLY A 13 11.17 -7.33 -16.98
N LEU A 14 10.04 -7.32 -16.27
CA LEU A 14 9.85 -8.20 -15.11
C LEU A 14 9.39 -9.59 -15.54
N THR A 15 10.02 -10.63 -14.97
CA THR A 15 9.50 -12.00 -15.02
C THR A 15 8.14 -12.07 -14.33
N TYR A 16 7.30 -13.05 -14.70
CA TYR A 16 5.97 -13.25 -14.10
C TYR A 16 6.01 -13.29 -12.56
N ARG A 17 7.05 -13.94 -12.00
CA ARG A 17 7.25 -14.00 -10.55
C ARG A 17 7.52 -12.62 -9.94
N GLN A 18 8.33 -11.79 -10.59
CA GLN A 18 8.60 -10.43 -10.14
C GLN A 18 7.35 -9.54 -10.24
N LEU A 19 6.53 -9.72 -11.29
CA LEU A 19 5.26 -9.02 -11.43
C LEU A 19 4.27 -9.40 -10.30
N MET A 20 4.20 -10.68 -9.94
CA MET A 20 3.38 -11.12 -8.81
C MET A 20 3.86 -10.51 -7.50
N THR A 21 5.16 -10.56 -7.22
CA THR A 21 5.75 -9.94 -6.02
C THR A 21 5.49 -8.43 -5.99
N TYR A 22 5.63 -7.75 -7.12
CA TYR A 22 5.30 -6.33 -7.26
C TYR A 22 3.84 -6.06 -6.93
N SER A 23 2.91 -6.80 -7.55
CA SER A 23 1.48 -6.62 -7.36
C SER A 23 1.06 -6.87 -5.91
N MET A 24 1.61 -7.91 -5.27
CA MET A 24 1.38 -8.20 -3.86
C MET A 24 1.89 -7.09 -2.95
N ALA A 25 3.10 -6.59 -3.18
CA ALA A 25 3.69 -5.51 -2.38
C ALA A 25 2.87 -4.23 -2.48
N VAL A 26 2.54 -3.81 -3.71
CA VAL A 26 1.70 -2.62 -3.97
C VAL A 26 0.30 -2.78 -3.38
N SER A 27 -0.31 -3.95 -3.51
CA SER A 27 -1.63 -4.24 -2.93
C SER A 27 -1.59 -4.15 -1.40
N THR A 28 -0.57 -4.73 -0.76
CA THR A 28 -0.38 -4.70 0.69
C THR A 28 -0.26 -3.26 1.18
N PHE A 29 0.59 -2.46 0.54
CA PHE A 29 0.74 -1.05 0.85
C PHE A 29 -0.58 -0.28 0.75
N LYS A 30 -1.28 -0.36 -0.39
CA LYS A 30 -2.55 0.35 -0.61
C LYS A 30 -3.63 -0.06 0.38
N ARG A 31 -3.71 -1.35 0.72
CA ARG A 31 -4.68 -1.86 1.70
C ARG A 31 -4.41 -1.27 3.10
N VAL A 32 -3.15 -1.27 3.54
CA VAL A 32 -2.76 -0.75 4.85
C VAL A 32 -2.95 0.77 4.92
N GLU A 33 -2.55 1.51 3.89
CA GLU A 33 -2.74 2.97 3.86
C GLU A 33 -4.22 3.35 3.82
N ALA A 34 -5.06 2.64 3.06
CA ALA A 34 -6.50 2.88 3.03
C ALA A 34 -7.14 2.63 4.42
N TYR A 35 -6.72 1.57 5.11
CA TYR A 35 -7.16 1.31 6.48
C TYR A 35 -6.72 2.44 7.42
N ASN A 36 -5.43 2.79 7.42
CA ASN A 36 -4.88 3.85 8.27
C ASN A 36 -5.53 5.20 7.99
N ALA A 37 -5.84 5.52 6.73
CA ALA A 37 -6.54 6.75 6.35
C ALA A 37 -7.95 6.80 6.96
N ARG A 38 -8.69 5.68 6.92
CA ARG A 38 -10.01 5.57 7.55
C ARG A 38 -9.91 5.76 9.06
N ILE A 39 -8.94 5.12 9.72
CA ILE A 39 -8.75 5.26 11.18
C ILE A 39 -8.36 6.70 11.53
N SER A 40 -7.47 7.32 10.76
CA SER A 40 -7.11 8.73 10.94
C SER A 40 -8.34 9.64 10.83
N ALA A 41 -9.22 9.42 9.86
CA ALA A 41 -10.45 10.18 9.72
C ALA A 41 -11.40 9.98 10.92
N LEU A 42 -11.57 8.75 11.41
CA LEU A 42 -12.40 8.45 12.58
C LEU A 42 -11.84 9.09 13.86
N ARG A 43 -10.52 9.02 14.07
CA ARG A 43 -9.85 9.64 15.23
C ARG A 43 -9.91 11.16 15.17
N LYS A 44 -9.78 11.77 13.97
CA LYS A 44 -10.01 13.21 13.76
C LYS A 44 -11.46 13.62 14.02
N ALA A 45 -12.42 12.72 13.80
CA ALA A 45 -13.83 12.93 14.12
C ALA A 45 -14.14 12.73 15.62
N GLY A 46 -13.16 12.35 16.44
CA GLY A 46 -13.30 12.17 17.89
C GLY A 46 -13.46 10.72 18.35
N ASP A 47 -13.48 9.74 17.45
CA ASP A 47 -13.51 8.31 17.83
C ASP A 47 -12.08 7.78 18.02
N SER A 48 -11.55 7.95 19.24
CA SER A 48 -10.22 7.48 19.63
C SER A 48 -10.15 5.98 19.94
N SER A 49 -11.28 5.27 19.95
CA SER A 49 -11.34 3.83 20.23
C SER A 49 -10.73 2.98 19.10
N GLN A 50 -10.69 3.55 17.89
CA GLN A 50 -10.17 2.88 16.70
C GLN A 50 -8.65 2.82 16.70
N GLN A 51 -8.12 1.64 16.38
CA GLN A 51 -6.68 1.37 16.33
C GLN A 51 -6.19 1.29 14.89
N TYR A 52 -4.99 1.84 14.66
CA TYR A 52 -4.29 1.75 13.38
C TYR A 52 -3.93 0.30 13.05
N TYR A 53 -3.64 0.05 11.77
CA TYR A 53 -3.26 -1.28 11.32
C TYR A 53 -2.01 -1.77 12.07
N VAL A 54 -2.06 -3.02 12.52
CA VAL A 54 -0.95 -3.76 13.11
C VAL A 54 -0.58 -4.87 12.15
N PHE A 55 0.70 -4.94 11.76
CA PHE A 55 1.20 -5.99 10.90
C PHE A 55 1.11 -7.33 11.60
N LYS A 56 0.71 -8.36 10.85
CA LYS A 56 0.65 -9.73 11.34
C LYS A 56 2.02 -10.27 11.72
N ASP A 57 3.02 -9.96 10.90
CA ASP A 57 4.39 -10.41 11.04
C ASP A 57 5.37 -9.46 10.30
N SER A 58 6.66 -9.69 10.48
CA SER A 58 7.73 -8.91 9.84
C SER A 58 7.77 -9.07 8.33
N THR A 59 7.20 -10.16 7.78
CA THR A 59 7.14 -10.37 6.32
C THR A 59 6.11 -9.44 5.70
N GLU A 60 4.96 -9.27 6.34
CA GLU A 60 3.94 -8.32 5.91
C GLU A 60 4.44 -6.87 6.00
N GLU A 61 5.16 -6.53 7.07
CA GLU A 61 5.81 -5.21 7.21
C GLU A 61 6.82 -4.96 6.09
N ALA A 62 7.71 -5.93 5.81
CA ALA A 62 8.66 -5.81 4.70
C ALA A 62 7.95 -5.68 3.35
N THR A 63 6.85 -6.40 3.14
CA THR A 63 6.03 -6.34 1.92
C THR A 63 5.35 -4.98 1.77
N TYR A 64 4.88 -4.40 2.87
CA TYR A 64 4.35 -3.03 2.91
C TYR A 64 5.42 -2.00 2.51
N THR A 65 6.60 -2.04 3.13
CA THR A 65 7.71 -1.12 2.83
C THR A 65 8.18 -1.27 1.38
N GLN A 66 8.26 -2.50 0.88
CA GLN A 66 8.58 -2.76 -0.52
C GLN A 66 7.52 -2.16 -1.45
N GLY A 67 6.24 -2.28 -1.11
CA GLY A 67 5.14 -1.69 -1.89
C GLY A 67 5.21 -0.16 -1.95
N GLN A 68 5.54 0.49 -0.82
CA GLN A 68 5.77 1.92 -0.76
C GLN A 68 6.89 2.35 -1.70
N PHE A 69 8.05 1.70 -1.61
CA PHE A 69 9.22 2.02 -2.42
C PHE A 69 8.93 1.82 -3.92
N LEU A 70 8.29 0.72 -4.27
CA LEU A 70 7.91 0.39 -5.63
C LEU A 70 6.95 1.41 -6.24
N LEU A 71 6.00 1.92 -5.46
CA LEU A 71 5.11 3.00 -5.91
C LEU A 71 5.86 4.32 -6.06
N ALA A 72 6.68 4.70 -5.09
CA ALA A 72 7.46 5.95 -5.16
C ALA A 72 8.38 6.00 -6.40
N GLN A 73 8.94 4.84 -6.80
CA GLN A 73 9.79 4.74 -7.98
C GLN A 73 9.03 4.78 -9.31
N ASN A 74 7.83 4.21 -9.38
CA ASN A 74 7.18 3.89 -10.65
C ASN A 74 5.88 4.66 -10.89
N ASP A 75 5.34 5.31 -9.86
CA ASP A 75 4.11 6.10 -9.93
C ASP A 75 4.41 7.54 -9.46
N PRO A 76 4.37 8.54 -10.37
CA PRO A 76 4.60 9.94 -10.02
C PRO A 76 3.67 10.45 -8.91
N ALA A 77 2.44 9.92 -8.79
CA ALA A 77 1.52 10.30 -7.73
C ALA A 77 2.04 9.91 -6.33
N TYR A 78 2.94 8.91 -6.27
CA TYR A 78 3.52 8.42 -5.02
C TYR A 78 4.95 8.91 -4.77
N SER A 79 5.57 9.62 -5.72
CA SER A 79 6.94 10.14 -5.59
C SER A 79 7.16 11.01 -4.35
N ASN A 80 6.13 11.77 -3.94
CA ASN A 80 6.15 12.61 -2.73
C ASN A 80 5.12 12.15 -1.69
N TYR A 81 4.63 10.91 -1.79
CA TYR A 81 3.62 10.43 -0.87
C TYR A 81 4.19 10.29 0.54
N THR A 82 3.56 10.99 1.48
CA THR A 82 3.85 10.84 2.90
C THR A 82 2.84 9.85 3.50
N PRO A 83 3.29 8.75 4.13
CA PRO A 83 2.40 7.82 4.80
C PRO A 83 1.50 8.49 5.84
N ILE A 84 0.32 7.90 6.06
CA ILE A 84 -0.65 8.42 7.03
C ILE A 84 -0.02 8.54 8.42
N GLN A 85 0.01 9.77 8.94
CA GLN A 85 0.46 10.03 10.30
C GLN A 85 -0.54 9.47 11.31
N LYS A 86 -0.01 8.67 12.25
CA LYS A 86 -0.77 8.11 13.37
C LYS A 86 -0.88 9.17 14.46
N ILE A 87 -2.11 9.57 14.80
CA ILE A 87 -2.43 10.60 15.82
C ILE A 87 -3.16 9.98 16.99
#